data_AF-F4MUX4-F1
#
_entry.id   AF-F4MUX4-F1
#
_cell.length_a   1.000
_cell.length_b   1.000
_cell.length_c   1.000
_cell.angle_alpha   90.00
_cell.angle_beta   90.00
_cell.angle_gamma   90.00
#
_symmetry.space_group_name_H-M   'P 1'
#
loop_
_entity.id
_entity.type
_entity.pdbx_description
1 polymer ?
#
loop_
_entity_poly.entity_id
_entity_poly.type
_entity_poly.pdbx_seq_one_letter_code
_entity_poly.pdbx_strand_id
1 'polypeptide(L)' 'MKVSTLGIDLAKNVFQLHGVGCNGQTVLKKKLTRDKFLPFLMQLEPCLIGMEACASSHHFASCFTTVWA' A
#
# COMPACT_ATOMS: atom_id res chain seq x y z
N MET A 1 -14.16 3.26 7.18
CA MET A 1 -13.24 4.41 7.01
C MET A 1 -12.54 4.23 5.67
N LYS A 2 -12.67 5.18 4.74
CA LYS A 2 -12.12 5.05 3.39
C LYS A 2 -10.70 5.62 3.34
N VAL A 3 -9.75 4.83 2.84
CA VAL A 3 -8.39 5.31 2.52
C VAL A 3 -8.47 6.00 1.17
N SER A 4 -8.12 7.29 1.09
CA SER A 4 -8.03 8.00 -0.18
C SER A 4 -6.65 7.87 -0.80
N THR A 5 -5.60 7.93 0.04
CA THR A 5 -4.21 7.83 -0.38
C THR A 5 -3.46 6.89 0.55
N LEU A 6 -2.71 5.94 -0.02
CA LEU A 6 -1.92 4.95 0.70
C LEU A 6 -0.42 5.16 0.41
N GLY A 7 0.34 5.54 1.42
CA GLY A 7 1.80 5.54 1.40
C GLY A 7 2.35 4.15 1.73
N ILE A 8 3.30 3.67 0.94
CA ILE A 8 3.94 2.36 1.10
C ILE A 8 5.47 2.55 1.14
N ASP A 9 6.06 2.17 2.26
CA ASP A 9 7.51 2.10 2.47
C ASP A 9 7.96 0.62 2.41
N LEU A 10 8.93 0.35 1.53
CA LEU A 10 9.34 -0.99 1.14
C LEU A 10 10.67 -1.37 1.79
N ALA A 11 10.63 -2.27 2.78
CA ALA A 11 11.83 -2.96 3.26
C ALA A 11 11.84 -4.43 2.80
N LYS A 12 13.00 -5.08 2.93
CA LYS A 12 13.25 -6.43 2.38
C LYS A 12 12.16 -7.46 2.72
N ASN A 13 11.70 -7.47 3.98
CA ASN A 13 10.72 -8.42 4.50
C ASN A 13 9.50 -7.77 5.16
N VAL A 14 9.49 -6.44 5.21
CA VAL A 14 8.56 -5.65 6.02
C VAL A 14 8.09 -4.46 5.20
N PHE A 15 6.80 -4.21 5.22
CA PHE A 15 6.12 -3.16 4.47
C PHE A 15 5.39 -2.29 5.47
N GLN A 16 5.64 -0.99 5.42
CA GLN A 16 4.93 -0.02 6.25
C GLN A 16 3.87 0.67 5.40
N LEU A 17 2.63 0.59 5.85
CA LEU A 17 1.46 1.15 5.18
C LEU A 17 0.97 2.32 6.00
N HIS A 18 0.79 3.46 5.34
CA HIS A 18 0.26 4.68 5.91
C HIS A 18 -0.87 5.22 5.03
N GLY A 19 -2.11 4.95 5.41
CA GLY A 19 -3.29 5.42 4.70
C GLY A 19 -3.87 6.68 5.33
N VAL A 20 -4.13 7.67 4.48
CA VAL A 20 -4.84 8.90 4.83
C VAL A 20 -6.21 8.92 4.16
N GLY A 21 -7.22 9.44 4.87
CA GLY A 21 -8.54 9.70 4.31
C GLY A 21 -8.59 11.06 3.60
N CYS A 22 -9.73 11.37 2.98
CA CYS A 22 -9.92 12.61 2.21
C CYS A 22 -9.64 13.89 3.01
N ASN A 23 -9.80 13.83 4.34
CA ASN A 23 -9.59 14.97 5.23
C ASN A 23 -8.12 15.10 5.68
N GLY A 24 -7.20 14.35 5.08
CA GLY A 24 -5.77 14.31 5.44
C GLY A 24 -5.47 13.55 6.74
N GLN A 25 -6.50 13.09 7.46
CA GLN A 25 -6.33 12.34 8.70
C GLN A 25 -5.82 10.92 8.42
N THR A 26 -4.92 10.44 9.27
CA THR A 26 -4.44 9.06 9.21
C THR A 26 -5.55 8.12 9.64
N VAL A 27 -5.96 7.23 8.72
CA VAL A 27 -7.02 6.24 8.96
C VAL A 27 -6.48 4.80 8.95
N LEU A 28 -5.25 4.62 8.47
CA LEU A 28 -4.58 3.32 8.43
C LEU A 28 -3.10 3.49 8.75
N LYS A 29 -2.59 2.74 9.71
CA LYS A 29 -1.15 2.60 9.97
C LYS A 29 -0.87 1.15 10.29
N LYS A 30 -0.16 0.44 9.41
CA LYS A 30 0.04 -1.00 9.55
C LYS A 30 1.40 -1.44 9.06
N LYS A 31 2.02 -2.32 9.83
CA LYS A 31 3.24 -3.04 9.45
C LYS A 31 2.87 -4.43 8.98
N LEU A 32 3.27 -4.81 7.77
CA LEU A 32 2.99 -6.11 7.18
C LEU A 32 4.27 -6.83 6.81
N THR A 33 4.25 -8.15 6.87
CA THR A 33 5.28 -8.99 6.27
C THR A 33 5.00 -9.19 4.78
N ARG A 34 6.01 -9.59 4.00
CA ARG A 34 5.90 -9.77 2.54
C ARG A 34 4.74 -10.68 2.11
N ASP A 35 4.54 -11.77 2.83
CA ASP A 35 3.48 -12.76 2.61
C ASP A 35 2.07 -12.19 2.87
N LYS A 36 1.94 -11.20 3.77
CA LYS A 36 0.65 -10.58 4.13
C LYS A 36 0.35 -9.31 3.36
N PHE A 37 1.33 -8.76 2.65
CA PHE A 37 1.20 -7.48 1.96
C PHE A 37 0.16 -7.51 0.83
N LEU A 38 0.33 -8.39 -0.15
CA LEU A 38 -0.60 -8.50 -1.28
C LEU A 38 -2.03 -8.92 -0.84
N PRO A 39 -2.22 -9.95 0.01
CA PRO A 39 -3.55 -10.32 0.48
C PRO A 39 -4.27 -9.20 1.24
N PHE A 40 -3.53 -8.31 1.91
CA PHE A 40 -4.12 -7.16 2.59
C PHE A 40 -4.55 -6.07 1.59
N LEU A 41 -3.73 -5.80 0.57
CA LEU A 41 -4.09 -4.82 -0.47
C LEU A 41 -5.36 -5.20 -1.23
N MET A 42 -5.57 -6.50 -1.48
CA MET A 42 -6.79 -7.00 -2.13
C MET A 42 -8.08 -6.77 -1.31
N GLN A 43 -7.96 -6.52 -0.01
CA GLN A 43 -9.10 -6.20 0.86
C GLN A 43 -9.41 -4.70 0.91
N LEU A 44 -8.52 -3.86 0.38
CA LEU A 44 -8.72 -2.42 0.34
C LEU A 44 -9.44 -2.01 -0.95
N GLU A 45 -10.36 -1.06 -0.81
CA GLU A 45 -10.91 -0.35 -1.97
C GLU A 45 -9.79 0.34 -2.76
N PRO A 46 -9.95 0.49 -4.09
CA PRO A 46 -9.00 1.23 -4.92
C PRO A 46 -8.75 2.63 -4.36
N CYS A 47 -7.47 2.97 -4.20
CA CYS A 47 -7.02 4.26 -3.69
C CYS A 47 -5.72 4.69 -4.36
N LEU A 48 -5.36 5.97 -4.22
CA LEU A 48 -4.10 6.47 -4.76
C LEU A 48 -2.92 5.90 -3.98
N ILE A 49 -2.05 5.10 -4.61
CA ILE A 49 -0.82 4.62 -3.97
C ILE A 49 0.33 5.59 -4.24
N GLY A 50 1.01 6.01 -3.17
CA GLY A 50 2.37 6.51 -3.21
C GLY A 50 3.33 5.45 -2.67
N MET A 51 4.39 5.13 -3.42
CA MET A 51 5.35 4.10 -3.03
C MET A 51 6.78 4.63 -3.13
N GLU A 52 7.62 4.29 -2.15
CA GLU A 52 9.04 4.60 -2.18
C GLU A 52 9.73 3.96 -3.40
N ALA A 53 10.60 4.72 -4.07
CA ALA A 53 11.41 4.20 -5.16
C ALA A 53 12.58 3.38 -4.61
N CYS A 54 12.57 2.06 -4.86
CA CYS A 54 13.67 1.15 -4.57
C CYS A 54 13.83 0.12 -5.70
N ALA A 55 14.87 -0.71 -5.67
CA ALA A 55 15.10 -1.74 -6.69
C ALA A 55 13.90 -2.71 -6.89
N SER A 56 13.05 -2.87 -5.89
CA SER A 56 11.85 -3.71 -5.96
C SER A 56 10.55 -2.97 -6.29
N SER A 57 10.57 -1.63 -6.38
CA SER A 57 9.36 -0.82 -6.57
C SER A 57 8.65 -1.15 -7.89
N HIS A 58 9.40 -1.39 -8.96
CA HIS A 58 8.83 -1.71 -10.28
C HIS A 58 8.01 -3.00 -10.26
N HIS A 59 8.50 -4.04 -9.58
CA HIS A 59 7.77 -5.30 -9.42
C HIS A 59 6.42 -5.10 -8.72
N PHE A 60 6.38 -4.29 -7.66
CA PHE A 60 5.14 -4.02 -6.92
C PHE A 60 4.17 -3.13 -7.69
N ALA A 61 4.66 -2.16 -8.46
CA ALA A 61 3.82 -1.30 -9.29
C ALA A 61 2.98 -2.13 -10.29
N SER A 62 3.57 -3.14 -10.92
CA SER A 62 2.86 -4.07 -11.81
C SER A 62 1.83 -4.95 -11.07
N CYS A 63 2.09 -5.30 -9.81
CA CYS A 63 1.10 -6.02 -9.00
C CYS A 63 -0.12 -5.15 -8.69
N PHE A 64 0.06 -3.86 -8.37
CA PHE A 64 -1.05 -2.98 -8.01
C PHE A 64 -2.04 -2.76 -9.15
N THR A 65 -1.56 -2.65 -10.39
CA THR A 65 -2.44 -2.56 -11.57
C THR A 65 -3.25 -3.83 -11.80
N THR A 66 -2.83 -4.96 -11.26
CA THR A 66 -3.55 -6.25 -11.35
C THR A 66 -4.56 -6.43 -10.21
N VAL A 67 -4.25 -5.90 -9.02
CA VAL A 67 -5.08 -6.05 -7.81
C VAL A 67 -6.38 -5.23 -7.88
N TRP A 68 -6.37 -4.12 -8.59
CA TRP A 68 -7.52 -3.21 -8.74
C TRP A 68 -7.98 -3.02 -10.19
N ALA A 69 -7.69 -3.99 -11.07
CA ALA A 69 -8.33 -4.12 -12.38
C ALA A 69 -9.75 -4.70 -12.21
#